data_AF-W9QUX3-F1
#
_entry.id   AF-W9QUX3-F1
#
_cell.length_a   1.000
_cell.length_b   1.000
_cell.length_c   1.000
_cell.angle_alpha   90.00
_cell.angle_beta   90.00
_cell.angle_gamma   90.00
#
_symmetry.space_group_name_H-M   'P 1'
#
loop_
_entity.id
_entity.type
_entity.pdbx_description
1 polymer ?
#
loop_
_entity_poly.entity_id
_entity_poly.type
_entity_poly.pdbx_seq_one_letter_code
_entity_poly.pdbx_strand_id
1 'polypeptide(L)'
;MAAFATDNLGVFIFGLLGNVTSLIVFLAPVPTFYRVYKKKSTEGFQSVPYVVALFSAMMWLYYATLKSDLILLITINSVGCVIETIYIALYIAYATKQARIFTLRLILLLNFGGFCLILLLSHFLAKGSLRATVLGWVCTSFAVSVFAAPLSIIRVVIRTKSVEFMPLPLSFFLTLSATMWLMYGLMLKDLCVAIPNVMGLIFGVLQMVLYVIYRKNKTVLVEEQKVQEQIKADIEKAETIIMAEVQVISTESNNNNESKEKEKINHENFINNSSNQFAHAQTHHCVFNREAPLTPCQAIKCEA
;
A
#
# COMPACT_ATOMS: atom_id res chain seq x y z
N MET A 1 6.64 -19.64 42.98
CA MET A 1 6.15 -18.29 42.61
C MET A 1 6.94 -17.23 43.34
N ALA A 2 8.18 -17.00 42.92
CA ALA A 2 9.01 -15.89 43.40
C ALA A 2 9.98 -15.53 42.26
N ALA A 3 9.53 -14.67 41.34
CA ALA A 3 10.33 -14.27 40.18
C ALA A 3 9.93 -12.87 39.72
N PHE A 4 9.93 -11.89 40.62
CA PHE A 4 9.89 -10.48 40.25
C PHE A 4 10.88 -9.71 41.11
N ALA A 5 12.17 -10.08 40.97
CA ALA A 5 13.26 -9.19 41.36
C ALA A 5 13.28 -8.02 40.38
N THR A 6 13.38 -6.81 40.93
CA THR A 6 13.29 -5.50 40.26
C THR A 6 14.21 -5.31 39.06
N ASP A 7 15.28 -6.10 38.95
CA ASP A 7 16.25 -6.04 37.84
C ASP A 7 15.69 -6.54 36.51
N ASN A 8 14.57 -7.27 36.54
CA ASN A 8 13.89 -7.82 35.35
C ASN A 8 12.51 -7.17 35.07
N LEU A 9 12.12 -6.14 35.84
CA LEU A 9 10.78 -5.56 35.71
C LEU A 9 10.57 -4.91 34.34
N GLY A 10 11.54 -4.13 33.83
CA GLY A 10 11.42 -3.52 32.52
C GLY A 10 11.42 -4.53 31.38
N VAL A 11 12.25 -5.57 31.45
CA VAL A 11 12.25 -6.68 30.48
C VAL A 11 10.87 -7.34 30.43
N PHE A 12 10.26 -7.59 31.59
CA PHE A 12 8.92 -8.14 31.67
C PHE A 12 7.86 -7.19 31.09
N ILE A 13 7.87 -5.90 31.48
CA ILE A 13 6.91 -4.90 31.00
C ILE A 13 6.98 -4.75 29.48
N PHE A 14 8.17 -4.49 28.93
CA PHE A 14 8.33 -4.29 27.49
C PHE A 14 8.08 -5.58 26.70
N GLY A 15 8.47 -6.74 27.23
CA GLY A 15 8.16 -8.01 26.59
C GLY A 15 6.66 -8.33 26.60
N LEU A 16 5.94 -8.01 27.68
CA LEU A 16 4.49 -8.18 27.78
C LEU A 16 3.75 -7.23 26.82
N LEU A 17 4.14 -5.95 26.80
CA LEU A 17 3.58 -4.97 25.85
C LEU A 17 3.92 -5.35 24.40
N GLY A 18 5.13 -5.88 24.16
CA GLY A 18 5.54 -6.43 22.87
C GLY A 18 4.62 -7.59 22.45
N ASN A 19 4.30 -8.52 23.35
CA ASN A 19 3.35 -9.60 23.08
C ASN A 19 1.95 -9.06 22.71
N VAL A 20 1.41 -8.13 23.50
CA VAL A 20 0.08 -7.54 23.25
C VAL A 20 0.03 -6.84 21.90
N THR A 21 1.02 -5.98 21.62
CA THR A 21 1.06 -5.20 20.37
C THR A 21 1.30 -6.08 19.14
N SER A 22 2.18 -7.08 19.24
CA SER A 22 2.37 -8.05 18.18
C SER A 22 1.15 -8.93 17.94
N LEU A 23 0.38 -9.30 18.98
CA LEU A 23 -0.88 -10.02 18.80
C LEU A 23 -1.89 -9.20 17.99
N ILE A 24 -2.02 -7.91 18.29
CA ILE A 24 -2.87 -7.00 17.50
C ILE A 24 -2.42 -6.98 16.03
N VAL A 25 -1.11 -6.91 15.78
CA VAL A 25 -0.55 -6.95 14.42
C VAL A 25 -0.83 -8.29 13.72
N PHE A 26 -0.68 -9.43 14.41
CA PHE A 26 -1.02 -10.75 13.86
C PHE A 26 -2.51 -10.89 13.54
N LEU A 27 -3.39 -10.18 14.26
CA LEU A 27 -4.83 -10.18 14.00
C LEU A 27 -5.24 -9.18 12.91
N ALA A 28 -4.34 -8.31 12.44
CA ALA A 28 -4.65 -7.33 11.40
C ALA A 28 -5.19 -7.96 10.09
N PRO A 29 -4.76 -9.15 9.64
CA PRO A 29 -5.31 -9.81 8.45
C PRO A 29 -6.67 -10.50 8.65
N VAL A 30 -7.23 -10.56 9.87
CA VAL A 30 -8.52 -11.24 10.12
C VAL A 30 -9.64 -10.74 9.21
N PRO A 31 -9.87 -9.42 9.01
CA PRO A 31 -10.91 -8.94 8.11
C PRO A 31 -10.70 -9.39 6.66
N THR A 32 -9.45 -9.46 6.21
CA THR A 32 -9.08 -9.96 4.88
C THR A 32 -9.44 -11.43 4.74
N PHE A 33 -9.09 -12.28 5.70
CA PHE A 33 -9.42 -13.70 5.65
C PHE A 33 -10.89 -14.02 5.87
N TYR A 34 -11.60 -13.19 6.64
CA TYR A 34 -13.05 -13.26 6.73
C TYR A 34 -13.70 -13.03 5.35
N ARG A 35 -13.21 -12.05 4.58
CA ARG A 35 -13.63 -11.81 3.20
C ARG A 35 -13.32 -13.00 2.29
N VAL A 36 -12.11 -13.57 2.37
CA VAL A 36 -11.73 -14.79 1.63
C VAL A 36 -12.67 -15.95 1.94
N TYR A 37 -12.99 -16.16 3.22
CA TYR A 37 -13.92 -17.20 3.65
C TYR A 37 -15.34 -16.99 3.12
N LYS A 38 -15.86 -15.76 3.17
CA LYS A 38 -17.20 -15.44 2.66
C LYS A 38 -17.31 -15.56 1.15
N LYS A 39 -16.30 -15.08 0.42
CA LYS A 39 -16.26 -15.07 -1.04
C LYS A 39 -15.80 -16.40 -1.64
N LYS A 40 -15.28 -17.31 -0.82
CA LYS A 40 -14.73 -18.61 -1.23
C LYS A 40 -13.66 -18.47 -2.33
N SER A 41 -12.94 -17.35 -2.30
CA SER A 41 -11.93 -16.96 -3.28
C SER A 41 -10.93 -16.04 -2.61
N THR A 42 -9.66 -16.12 -3.02
CA THR A 42 -8.61 -15.22 -2.51
C THR A 42 -8.62 -13.84 -3.18
N GLU A 43 -9.47 -13.58 -4.17
CA GLU A 43 -9.70 -12.25 -4.81
C GLU A 43 -8.40 -11.49 -5.20
N GLY A 44 -7.29 -12.19 -5.44
CA GLY A 44 -5.98 -11.60 -5.78
C GLY A 44 -5.05 -11.32 -4.59
N PHE A 45 -5.50 -11.55 -3.34
CA PHE A 45 -4.62 -11.52 -2.16
C PHE A 45 -3.48 -12.53 -2.33
N GLN A 46 -2.31 -12.19 -1.79
CA GLN A 46 -1.09 -12.99 -1.91
C GLN A 46 -0.83 -13.76 -0.61
N SER A 47 -0.28 -14.97 -0.74
CA SER A 47 0.10 -15.80 0.41
C SER A 47 1.48 -15.48 0.98
N VAL A 48 2.34 -14.82 0.19
CA VAL A 48 3.76 -14.57 0.52
C VAL A 48 3.95 -13.96 1.91
N PRO A 49 3.20 -12.92 2.34
CA PRO A 49 3.40 -12.31 3.65
C PRO A 49 3.24 -13.32 4.80
N TYR A 50 2.25 -14.21 4.71
CA TYR A 50 1.95 -15.19 5.76
C TYR A 50 2.99 -16.32 5.80
N VAL A 51 3.44 -16.78 4.63
CA VAL A 51 4.48 -17.83 4.54
C VAL A 51 5.85 -17.31 5.02
N VAL A 52 6.16 -16.04 4.75
CA VAL A 52 7.37 -15.35 5.24
C VAL A 52 7.28 -15.08 6.74
N ALA A 53 6.11 -14.66 7.24
CA ALA A 53 5.87 -14.43 8.66
C ALA A 53 5.98 -15.73 9.48
N LEU A 54 5.41 -16.85 8.99
CA LEU A 54 5.57 -18.15 9.62
C LEU A 54 7.05 -18.57 9.73
N PHE A 55 7.80 -18.41 8.64
CA PHE A 55 9.22 -18.73 8.63
C PHE A 55 10.02 -17.85 9.62
N SER A 56 9.72 -16.56 9.65
CA SER A 56 10.30 -15.63 10.64
C SER A 56 10.02 -16.09 12.07
N ALA A 57 8.75 -16.42 12.38
CA ALA A 57 8.34 -16.84 13.71
C ALA A 57 9.04 -18.15 14.14
N MET A 58 9.16 -19.13 13.23
CA MET A 58 9.91 -20.36 13.50
C MET A 58 11.40 -20.11 13.78
N MET A 59 12.05 -19.21 13.04
CA MET A 59 13.44 -18.84 13.30
C MET A 59 13.61 -18.14 14.65
N TRP A 60 12.73 -17.20 14.98
CA TRP A 60 12.74 -16.54 16.29
C TRP A 60 12.48 -17.50 17.45
N LEU A 61 11.58 -18.48 17.27
CA LEU A 61 11.40 -19.56 18.25
C LEU A 61 12.67 -20.35 18.46
N TYR A 62 13.32 -20.77 17.37
CA TYR A 62 14.55 -21.53 17.48
C TYR A 62 15.65 -20.71 18.17
N TYR A 63 15.84 -19.46 17.76
CA TYR A 63 16.77 -18.54 18.42
C TYR A 63 16.49 -18.39 19.92
N ALA A 64 15.21 -18.17 20.28
CA ALA A 64 14.81 -17.98 21.66
C ALA A 64 15.02 -19.23 22.52
N THR A 65 14.81 -20.43 21.97
CA THR A 65 15.06 -21.68 22.71
C THR A 65 16.54 -21.92 23.04
N LEU A 66 17.45 -21.22 22.36
CA LEU A 66 18.89 -21.30 22.63
C LEU A 66 19.35 -20.35 23.75
N LYS A 67 18.47 -19.49 24.28
CA LYS A 67 18.77 -18.52 25.34
C LYS A 67 17.75 -18.63 26.47
N SER A 68 18.20 -18.72 27.72
CA SER A 68 17.32 -18.96 28.88
C SER A 68 16.32 -17.83 29.17
N ASP A 69 16.64 -16.59 28.78
CA ASP A 69 15.91 -15.39 29.21
C ASP A 69 14.91 -14.86 28.17
N LEU A 70 14.65 -15.61 27.10
CA LEU A 70 13.82 -15.18 25.97
C LEU A 70 12.39 -15.75 25.97
N ILE A 71 11.84 -16.10 27.14
CA ILE A 71 10.51 -16.71 27.26
C ILE A 71 9.41 -15.86 26.59
N LEU A 72 9.42 -14.52 26.76
CA LEU A 72 8.42 -13.64 26.15
C LEU A 72 8.52 -13.59 24.62
N LEU A 73 9.70 -13.87 24.06
CA LEU A 73 9.89 -14.01 22.62
C LEU A 73 9.37 -15.38 22.14
N ILE A 74 9.51 -16.43 22.96
CA ILE A 74 8.94 -17.75 22.68
C ILE A 74 7.41 -17.67 22.62
N THR A 75 6.76 -17.02 23.60
CA THR A 75 5.29 -16.96 23.68
C THR A 75 4.68 -16.32 22.44
N ILE A 76 5.16 -15.13 22.04
CA ILE A 76 4.56 -14.40 20.92
C ILE A 76 4.78 -15.11 19.59
N ASN A 77 5.96 -15.68 19.35
CA ASN A 77 6.25 -16.36 18.09
C ASN A 77 5.56 -17.72 18.02
N SER A 78 5.29 -18.37 19.16
CA SER A 78 4.46 -19.58 19.19
C SER A 78 3.03 -19.27 18.76
N VAL A 79 2.45 -18.20 19.30
CA VAL A 79 1.12 -17.71 18.89
C VAL A 79 1.13 -17.29 17.42
N GLY A 80 2.18 -16.58 16.98
CA GLY A 80 2.38 -16.20 15.59
C GLY A 80 2.39 -17.41 14.64
N CYS A 81 3.14 -18.45 14.96
CA CYS A 81 3.15 -19.69 14.17
C CYS A 81 1.75 -20.30 14.02
N VAL A 82 0.96 -20.33 15.09
CA VAL A 82 -0.42 -20.85 15.04
C VAL A 82 -1.30 -19.96 14.14
N ILE A 83 -1.27 -18.64 14.34
CA ILE A 83 -2.09 -17.70 13.56
C ILE A 83 -1.72 -17.75 12.07
N GLU A 84 -0.42 -17.70 11.73
CA GLU A 84 0.04 -17.73 10.35
C GLU A 84 -0.27 -19.07 9.67
N THR A 85 -0.20 -20.18 10.40
CA THR A 85 -0.61 -21.50 9.89
C THR A 85 -2.10 -21.51 9.56
N ILE A 86 -2.96 -20.91 10.39
CA ILE A 86 -4.40 -20.78 10.12
C ILE A 86 -4.64 -19.94 8.86
N TYR A 87 -3.97 -18.80 8.71
CA TYR A 87 -4.09 -17.96 7.51
C TYR A 87 -3.65 -18.70 6.25
N ILE A 88 -2.53 -19.41 6.30
CA ILE A 88 -2.03 -20.21 5.18
C ILE A 88 -3.02 -21.32 4.83
N ALA A 89 -3.57 -22.03 5.82
CA ALA A 89 -4.56 -23.09 5.60
C ALA A 89 -5.83 -22.54 4.93
N LEU A 90 -6.36 -21.41 5.41
CA LEU A 90 -7.50 -20.72 4.79
C LEU A 90 -7.18 -20.27 3.37
N TYR A 91 -5.98 -19.72 3.13
CA TYR A 91 -5.55 -19.32 1.80
C TYR A 91 -5.54 -20.52 0.85
N ILE A 92 -4.90 -21.62 1.23
CA ILE A 92 -4.80 -22.84 0.41
C ILE A 92 -6.20 -23.40 0.09
N ALA A 93 -7.12 -23.39 1.05
CA ALA A 93 -8.48 -23.90 0.86
C ALA A 93 -9.24 -23.15 -0.25
N TYR A 94 -9.10 -21.82 -0.32
CA TYR A 94 -9.87 -20.96 -1.22
C TYR A 94 -9.09 -20.38 -2.41
N ALA A 95 -7.79 -20.64 -2.49
CA ALA A 95 -6.95 -20.18 -3.60
C ALA A 95 -7.20 -20.99 -4.88
N THR A 96 -7.00 -20.32 -6.03
CA THR A 96 -6.96 -20.96 -7.35
C THR A 96 -5.84 -22.01 -7.41
N LYS A 97 -5.97 -22.99 -8.31
CA LYS A 97 -4.98 -24.08 -8.45
C LYS A 97 -3.54 -23.56 -8.62
N GLN A 98 -3.35 -22.52 -9.44
CA GLN A 98 -2.04 -21.92 -9.68
C GLN A 98 -1.48 -21.27 -8.41
N ALA A 99 -2.26 -20.41 -7.75
CA ALA A 99 -1.85 -19.75 -6.51
C ALA A 99 -1.59 -20.76 -5.38
N ARG A 100 -2.40 -21.81 -5.28
CA ARG A 100 -2.24 -22.88 -4.29
C ARG A 100 -0.93 -23.64 -4.47
N ILE A 101 -0.60 -24.05 -5.71
CA ILE A 101 0.66 -24.74 -6.01
C ILE A 101 1.86 -23.84 -5.70
N PHE A 102 1.77 -22.56 -6.04
CA PHE A 102 2.80 -21.58 -5.69
C PHE A 102 3.00 -21.49 -4.18
N THR A 103 1.92 -21.36 -3.39
CA THR A 103 1.98 -21.32 -1.93
C THR A 103 2.59 -22.59 -1.34
N LEU A 104 2.17 -23.77 -1.82
CA LEU A 104 2.72 -25.05 -1.34
C LEU A 104 4.21 -25.18 -1.65
N ARG A 105 4.66 -24.76 -2.84
CA ARG A 105 6.09 -24.72 -3.19
C ARG A 105 6.85 -23.77 -2.27
N LEU A 106 6.30 -22.59 -1.98
CA LEU A 106 6.93 -21.63 -1.10
C LEU A 106 7.06 -22.15 0.34
N ILE A 107 6.02 -22.82 0.86
CA ILE A 107 6.06 -23.48 2.18
C ILE A 107 7.13 -24.57 2.19
N LEU A 108 7.12 -25.46 1.18
CA LEU A 108 8.09 -26.55 1.12
C LEU A 108 9.54 -26.04 1.04
N LEU A 109 9.80 -25.04 0.21
CA LEU A 109 11.15 -24.52 0.01
C LEU A 109 11.63 -23.67 1.20
N LEU A 110 10.81 -22.74 1.67
CA LEU A 110 11.21 -21.79 2.72
C LEU A 110 11.03 -22.38 4.12
N ASN A 111 9.81 -22.84 4.44
CA ASN A 111 9.44 -23.22 5.80
C ASN A 111 9.94 -24.61 6.18
N PHE A 112 9.94 -25.57 5.26
CA PHE A 112 10.51 -26.90 5.53
C PHE A 112 11.98 -26.94 5.10
N GLY A 113 12.28 -26.74 3.82
CA GLY A 113 13.64 -26.85 3.27
C GLY A 113 14.61 -25.87 3.93
N GLY A 114 14.32 -24.58 3.88
CA GLY A 114 15.16 -23.52 4.45
C GLY A 114 15.34 -23.67 5.96
N PHE A 115 14.26 -23.93 6.70
CA PHE A 115 14.33 -24.09 8.15
C PHE A 115 15.13 -25.34 8.55
N CYS A 116 14.84 -26.50 7.93
CA CYS A 116 15.59 -27.73 8.18
C CYS A 116 17.08 -27.56 7.83
N LEU A 117 17.40 -26.86 6.74
CA LEU A 117 18.79 -26.56 6.38
C LEU A 117 19.47 -25.72 7.48
N ILE A 118 18.82 -24.67 7.97
CA ILE A 118 19.33 -23.84 9.07
C ILE A 118 19.50 -24.68 10.35
N LEU A 119 18.53 -25.54 10.69
CA LEU A 119 18.62 -26.43 11.84
C LEU A 119 19.85 -27.35 11.73
N LEU A 120 20.01 -28.05 10.60
CA LEU A 120 21.11 -28.98 10.38
C LEU A 120 22.46 -28.26 10.39
N LEU A 121 22.60 -27.18 9.61
CA LEU A 121 23.84 -26.41 9.57
C LEU A 121 24.20 -25.86 10.95
N SER A 122 23.23 -25.29 11.67
CA SER A 122 23.49 -24.77 13.02
C SER A 122 23.86 -25.85 14.03
N HIS A 123 23.30 -27.07 13.90
CA HIS A 123 23.61 -28.19 14.78
C HIS A 123 25.01 -28.76 14.55
N PHE A 124 25.42 -28.89 13.27
CA PHE A 124 26.70 -29.50 12.91
C PHE A 124 27.87 -28.50 12.90
N LEU A 125 27.64 -27.24 12.51
CA LEU A 125 28.72 -26.24 12.36
C LEU A 125 28.91 -25.36 13.60
N ALA A 126 27.96 -25.32 14.54
CA ALA A 126 28.04 -24.45 15.71
C ALA A 126 27.59 -25.15 17.00
N LYS A 127 28.24 -24.84 18.12
CA LYS A 127 27.92 -25.40 19.45
C LYS A 127 27.76 -24.28 20.48
N GLY A 128 26.95 -24.54 21.51
CA GLY A 128 26.77 -23.65 22.66
C GLY A 128 26.43 -22.21 22.26
N SER A 129 27.18 -21.25 22.81
CA SER A 129 26.98 -19.80 22.59
C SER A 129 27.19 -19.38 21.13
N LEU A 130 28.14 -20.00 20.40
CA LEU A 130 28.37 -19.69 18.99
C LEU A 130 27.12 -19.98 18.14
N ARG A 131 26.40 -21.06 18.45
CA ARG A 131 25.16 -21.43 17.75
C ARG A 131 24.09 -20.35 17.92
N ALA A 132 23.91 -19.86 19.14
CA ALA A 132 22.97 -18.77 19.43
C ALA A 132 23.38 -17.49 18.67
N THR A 133 24.67 -17.13 18.66
CA THR A 133 25.17 -15.95 17.94
C THR A 133 24.93 -16.04 16.43
N VAL A 134 25.29 -17.16 15.79
CA VAL A 134 25.07 -17.36 14.34
C VAL A 134 23.59 -17.28 13.99
N LEU A 135 22.73 -17.99 14.74
CA LEU A 135 21.29 -17.95 14.51
C LEU A 135 20.69 -16.56 14.75
N GLY A 136 21.15 -15.84 15.77
CA GLY A 136 20.71 -14.48 16.03
C GLY A 136 20.98 -13.56 14.84
N TRP A 137 22.17 -13.65 14.23
CA TRP A 137 22.50 -12.88 13.02
C TRP A 137 21.73 -13.33 11.78
N VAL A 138 21.45 -14.63 11.63
CA VAL A 138 20.56 -15.14 10.56
C VAL A 138 19.14 -14.58 10.72
N CYS A 139 18.57 -14.64 11.93
CA CYS A 139 17.25 -14.08 12.25
C CYS A 139 17.22 -12.57 11.97
N THR A 140 18.26 -11.85 12.42
CA THR A 140 18.41 -10.41 12.21
C THR A 140 18.46 -10.06 10.73
N SER A 141 19.28 -10.78 9.95
CA SER A 141 19.43 -10.54 8.51
C SER A 141 18.11 -10.77 7.77
N PHE A 142 17.40 -11.85 8.11
CA PHE A 142 16.09 -12.11 7.54
C PHE A 142 15.07 -11.04 7.93
N ALA A 143 15.01 -10.67 9.21
CA ALA A 143 14.13 -9.62 9.73
C ALA A 143 14.41 -8.24 9.10
N VAL A 144 15.65 -7.95 8.74
CA VAL A 144 15.98 -6.73 7.98
C VAL A 144 15.48 -6.84 6.53
N SER A 145 15.62 -8.02 5.89
CA SER A 145 15.22 -8.20 4.50
C SER A 145 13.72 -8.01 4.26
N VAL A 146 12.87 -8.33 5.24
CA VAL A 146 11.41 -8.15 5.10
C VAL A 146 10.98 -6.69 5.01
N PHE A 147 11.84 -5.73 5.38
CA PHE A 147 11.57 -4.30 5.17
C PHE A 147 11.59 -3.86 3.69
N ALA A 148 11.97 -4.74 2.77
CA ALA A 148 11.81 -4.49 1.34
C ALA A 148 10.34 -4.21 0.96
N ALA A 149 9.38 -4.88 1.61
CA ALA A 149 7.95 -4.68 1.37
C ALA A 149 7.47 -3.26 1.78
N PRO A 150 7.64 -2.80 3.03
CA PRO A 150 7.26 -1.44 3.40
C PRO A 150 8.04 -0.37 2.63
N LEU A 151 9.30 -0.60 2.26
CA LEU A 151 10.05 0.31 1.38
C LEU A 151 9.39 0.43 -0.01
N SER A 152 8.92 -0.69 -0.57
CA SER A 152 8.15 -0.70 -1.83
C SER A 152 6.86 0.11 -1.71
N ILE A 153 6.10 -0.07 -0.62
CA ILE A 153 4.87 0.70 -0.37
C ILE A 153 5.16 2.20 -0.22
N ILE A 154 6.22 2.57 0.50
CA ILE A 154 6.64 3.97 0.62
C ILE A 154 6.95 4.58 -0.75
N ARG A 155 7.67 3.84 -1.61
CA ARG A 155 7.94 4.27 -2.99
C ARG A 155 6.64 4.47 -3.78
N VAL A 156 5.67 3.56 -3.64
CA VAL A 156 4.36 3.69 -4.27
C VAL A 156 3.65 4.95 -3.78
N VAL A 157 3.54 5.16 -2.47
CA VAL A 157 2.87 6.34 -1.87
C VAL A 157 3.49 7.65 -2.38
N ILE A 158 4.82 7.73 -2.47
CA ILE A 158 5.50 8.94 -2.96
C ILE A 158 5.20 9.19 -4.44
N ARG A 159 5.15 8.13 -5.26
CA ARG A 159 4.87 8.25 -6.71
C ARG A 159 3.40 8.52 -7.00
N THR A 160 2.49 7.84 -6.31
CA THR A 160 1.04 7.97 -6.54
C THR A 160 0.41 9.11 -5.75
N LYS A 161 1.14 9.71 -4.82
CA LYS A 161 0.65 10.77 -3.90
C LYS A 161 -0.60 10.33 -3.13
N SER A 162 -0.81 9.03 -2.96
CA SER A 162 -1.99 8.41 -2.35
C SER A 162 -1.59 7.42 -1.26
N VAL A 163 -2.35 7.42 -0.16
CA VAL A 163 -2.13 6.58 1.04
C VAL A 163 -3.03 5.34 1.10
N GLU A 164 -3.65 4.98 -0.03
CA GLU A 164 -4.63 3.89 -0.10
C GLU A 164 -4.08 2.53 0.37
N PHE A 165 -2.81 2.25 0.08
CA PHE A 165 -2.15 1.00 0.45
C PHE A 165 -1.41 1.07 1.81
N MET A 166 -1.59 2.16 2.56
CA MET A 166 -0.93 2.38 3.85
C MET A 166 -1.96 2.77 4.93
N PRO A 167 -2.62 1.79 5.57
CA PRO A 167 -3.55 2.08 6.65
C PRO A 167 -2.80 2.57 7.90
N LEU A 168 -3.13 3.79 8.34
CA LEU A 168 -2.51 4.42 9.52
C LEU A 168 -2.55 3.56 10.79
N PRO A 169 -3.66 2.88 11.16
CA PRO A 169 -3.69 2.05 12.35
C PRO A 169 -2.63 0.95 12.34
N LEU A 170 -2.41 0.31 11.18
CA LEU A 170 -1.41 -0.75 11.05
C LEU A 170 0.00 -0.20 11.22
N SER A 171 0.32 0.92 10.56
CA SER A 171 1.64 1.57 10.73
C SER A 171 1.88 2.01 12.18
N PHE A 172 0.85 2.52 12.87
CA PHE A 172 0.93 2.87 14.29
C PHE A 172 1.23 1.66 15.18
N PHE A 173 0.45 0.57 15.05
CA PHE A 173 0.66 -0.63 15.88
C PHE A 173 1.99 -1.34 15.55
N LEU A 174 2.43 -1.34 14.29
CA LEU A 174 3.74 -1.83 13.90
C LEU A 174 4.86 -1.01 14.54
N THR A 175 4.73 0.32 14.55
CA THR A 175 5.71 1.21 15.20
C THR A 175 5.75 0.96 16.70
N LEU A 176 4.59 0.87 17.35
CA LEU A 176 4.50 0.59 18.78
C LEU A 176 5.13 -0.77 19.12
N SER A 177 4.82 -1.80 18.34
CA SER A 177 5.43 -3.13 18.47
C SER A 177 6.97 -3.06 18.32
N ALA A 178 7.46 -2.36 17.30
CA ALA A 178 8.89 -2.17 17.09
C ALA A 178 9.55 -1.45 18.29
N THR A 179 8.91 -0.42 18.84
CA THR A 179 9.41 0.26 20.05
C THR A 179 9.47 -0.68 21.25
N MET A 180 8.43 -1.49 21.49
CA MET A 180 8.41 -2.43 22.62
C MET A 180 9.52 -3.48 22.50
N TRP A 181 9.69 -4.08 21.33
CA TRP A 181 10.73 -5.09 21.10
C TRP A 181 12.14 -4.52 21.03
N LEU A 182 12.30 -3.27 20.58
CA LEU A 182 13.56 -2.54 20.68
C LEU A 182 13.97 -2.37 22.14
N MET A 183 13.07 -1.85 22.98
CA MET A 183 13.35 -1.66 24.40
C MET A 183 13.63 -3.00 25.09
N TYR A 184 12.84 -4.03 24.80
CA TYR A 184 13.08 -5.39 25.28
C TYR A 184 14.48 -5.91 24.92
N GLY A 185 14.88 -5.80 23.65
CA GLY A 185 16.20 -6.20 23.18
C GLY A 185 17.35 -5.41 23.82
N LEU A 186 17.20 -4.09 23.96
CA LEU A 186 18.20 -3.24 24.61
C LEU A 186 18.39 -3.60 26.09
N MET A 187 17.31 -3.85 26.82
CA MET A 187 17.38 -4.24 28.24
C MET A 187 18.03 -5.61 28.44
N LEU A 188 17.82 -6.53 27.49
CA LEU A 188 18.50 -7.84 27.46
C LEU A 188 19.92 -7.78 26.89
N LYS A 189 20.39 -6.60 26.46
CA LYS A 189 21.65 -6.42 25.73
C LYS A 189 21.75 -7.34 24.50
N ASP A 190 20.61 -7.60 23.87
CA ASP A 190 20.46 -8.47 22.72
C ASP A 190 20.31 -7.65 21.43
N LEU A 191 21.45 -7.42 20.77
CA LEU A 191 21.49 -6.66 19.53
C LEU A 191 20.75 -7.36 18.37
N CYS A 192 20.64 -8.69 18.41
CA CYS A 192 19.93 -9.42 17.36
C CYS A 192 18.44 -9.07 17.38
N VAL A 193 17.87 -8.90 18.58
CA VAL A 193 16.48 -8.43 18.75
C VAL A 193 16.37 -6.93 18.50
N ALA A 194 17.32 -6.13 18.98
CA ALA A 194 17.23 -4.66 18.90
C ALA A 194 17.35 -4.12 17.46
N ILE A 195 18.34 -4.56 16.68
CA ILE A 195 18.65 -4.03 15.33
C ILE A 195 17.45 -4.03 14.38
N PRO A 196 16.73 -5.15 14.14
CA PRO A 196 15.60 -5.14 13.21
C PRO A 196 14.45 -4.25 13.71
N ASN A 197 14.32 -4.08 15.03
CA ASN A 197 13.30 -3.20 15.62
C ASN A 197 13.67 -1.72 15.52
N VAL A 198 14.96 -1.35 15.49
CA VAL A 198 15.39 0.01 15.10
C VAL A 198 14.92 0.32 13.68
N MET A 199 15.15 -0.61 12.74
CA MET A 199 14.69 -0.45 11.36
C MET A 199 13.15 -0.36 11.30
N GLY A 200 12.44 -1.21 12.05
CA GLY A 200 10.99 -1.16 12.17
C GLY A 200 10.46 0.17 12.68
N LEU A 201 11.11 0.76 13.68
CA LEU A 201 10.78 2.08 14.20
C LEU A 201 11.01 3.18 13.13
N ILE A 202 12.15 3.17 12.45
CA ILE A 202 12.46 4.14 11.38
C ILE A 202 11.41 4.08 10.27
N PHE A 203 11.13 2.87 9.76
CA PHE A 203 10.13 2.69 8.71
C PHE A 203 8.75 3.09 9.22
N GLY A 204 8.34 2.65 10.40
CA GLY A 204 7.03 2.98 10.98
C GLY A 204 6.79 4.48 11.14
N VAL A 205 7.77 5.22 11.66
CA VAL A 205 7.71 6.69 11.75
C VAL A 205 7.62 7.31 10.36
N LEU A 206 8.45 6.86 9.41
CA LEU A 206 8.41 7.35 8.04
C LEU A 206 7.04 7.12 7.38
N GLN A 207 6.43 5.94 7.60
CA GLN A 207 5.09 5.63 7.10
C GLN A 207 4.04 6.58 7.70
N MET A 208 4.07 6.83 9.01
CA MET A 208 3.13 7.76 9.66
C MET A 208 3.30 9.20 9.16
N VAL A 209 4.53 9.68 9.00
CA VAL A 209 4.81 11.02 8.46
C VAL A 209 4.29 11.15 7.03
N LEU A 210 4.59 10.19 6.15
CA LEU A 210 4.11 10.19 4.77
C LEU A 210 2.58 10.13 4.70
N TYR A 211 1.95 9.36 5.60
CA TYR A 211 0.50 9.29 5.68
C TYR A 211 -0.11 10.68 5.95
N VAL A 212 0.43 11.42 6.93
CA VAL A 212 -0.07 12.76 7.27
C VAL A 212 0.12 13.75 6.12
N ILE A 213 1.26 13.70 5.42
CA ILE A 213 1.55 14.58 4.28
C ILE A 213 0.59 14.31 3.12
N TYR A 214 0.48 13.05 2.68
CA TYR A 214 -0.26 12.72 1.46
C TYR A 214 -1.77 12.57 1.66
N ARG A 215 -2.25 12.31 2.88
CA ARG A 215 -3.70 12.34 3.18
C ARG A 215 -4.29 13.75 2.97
N LYS A 216 -3.55 14.78 3.38
CA LYS A 216 -3.97 16.18 3.23
C LYS A 216 -4.03 16.58 1.75
N ASN A 217 -3.03 16.20 0.96
CA ASN A 217 -2.99 16.51 -0.47
C ASN A 217 -4.13 15.86 -1.26
N LYS A 218 -4.53 14.61 -0.94
CA LYS A 218 -5.71 14.00 -1.59
C LYS A 218 -7.00 14.78 -1.30
N THR A 219 -7.11 15.38 -0.12
CA THR A 219 -8.29 16.18 0.26
C THR A 219 -8.32 17.49 -0.53
N VAL A 220 -7.19 18.19 -0.63
CA VAL A 220 -7.04 19.43 -1.40
C VAL A 220 -7.31 19.21 -2.89
N LEU A 221 -6.73 18.17 -3.51
CA LEU A 221 -6.92 17.89 -4.93
C LEU A 221 -8.38 17.55 -5.28
N VAL A 222 -9.08 16.82 -4.41
CA VAL A 222 -10.51 16.51 -4.60
C VAL A 222 -11.37 17.75 -4.40
N GLU A 223 -11.00 18.64 -3.48
CA GLU A 223 -11.72 19.89 -3.23
C GLU A 223 -11.53 20.90 -4.37
N GLU A 224 -10.30 21.06 -4.87
CA GLU A 224 -10.01 21.87 -6.06
C GLU A 224 -10.71 21.36 -7.32
N GLN A 225 -10.75 20.03 -7.54
CA GLN A 225 -11.49 19.44 -8.65
C GLN A 225 -13.00 19.70 -8.56
N LYS A 226 -13.59 19.55 -7.37
CA LYS A 226 -15.01 19.86 -7.16
C LYS A 226 -15.33 21.34 -7.36
N VAL A 227 -14.45 22.23 -6.91
CA VAL A 227 -14.60 23.68 -7.14
C VAL A 227 -14.50 24.01 -8.63
N GLN A 228 -13.57 23.40 -9.37
CA GLN A 228 -13.48 23.61 -10.82
C GLN A 228 -14.66 23.04 -11.60
N GLU A 229 -15.18 21.87 -11.21
CA GLU A 229 -16.41 21.30 -11.80
C GLU A 229 -17.63 22.16 -11.51
N GLN A 230 -17.74 22.68 -10.29
CA GLN A 230 -18.82 23.60 -9.91
C GLN A 230 -18.74 24.91 -10.70
N ILE A 231 -17.55 25.51 -10.83
CA ILE A 231 -17.34 26.72 -11.63
C ILE A 231 -17.70 26.47 -13.10
N LYS A 232 -17.33 25.33 -13.68
CA LYS A 232 -17.72 24.97 -15.05
C LYS A 232 -19.23 24.84 -15.20
N ALA A 233 -19.90 24.15 -14.27
CA ALA A 233 -21.35 23.98 -14.28
C ALA A 233 -22.08 25.33 -14.15
N ASP A 234 -21.58 26.24 -13.32
CA ASP A 234 -22.16 27.57 -13.14
C ASP A 234 -21.98 28.46 -14.38
N ILE A 235 -20.84 28.36 -15.06
CA ILE A 235 -20.59 29.06 -16.35
C ILE A 235 -21.52 28.54 -17.45
N GLU A 236 -21.63 27.22 -17.60
CA GLU A 236 -22.48 26.60 -18.63
C GLU A 236 -23.97 26.95 -18.43
N LYS A 237 -24.40 27.04 -17.16
CA LYS A 237 -25.75 27.48 -16.80
C LYS A 237 -25.98 28.96 -17.11
N ALA A 238 -24.99 29.84 -16.86
CA ALA A 238 -25.06 31.25 -17.19
C ALA A 238 -25.11 31.48 -18.71
N GLU A 239 -24.30 30.77 -19.50
CA GLU A 239 -24.33 30.83 -20.96
C GLU A 239 -25.70 30.41 -21.51
N THR A 240 -26.30 29.36 -20.94
CA THR A 240 -27.64 28.89 -21.35
C THR A 240 -28.73 29.93 -21.06
N ILE A 241 -28.66 30.61 -19.92
CA ILE A 241 -29.61 31.69 -19.55
C ILE A 241 -29.46 32.88 -20.52
N ILE A 242 -28.23 33.29 -20.83
CA ILE A 242 -27.96 34.38 -21.77
C ILE A 242 -28.47 34.03 -23.17
N MET A 243 -28.25 32.80 -23.64
CA MET A 243 -28.76 32.35 -24.94
C MET A 243 -30.30 32.31 -24.98
N ALA A 244 -30.95 31.90 -23.89
CA ALA A 244 -32.40 31.92 -23.78
C ALA A 244 -32.96 33.35 -23.76
N GLU A 245 -32.34 34.28 -23.02
CA GLU A 245 -32.73 35.69 -23.02
C GLU A 245 -32.54 36.36 -24.39
N VAL A 246 -31.45 36.06 -25.10
CA VAL A 246 -31.21 36.55 -26.47
C VAL A 246 -32.25 36.00 -27.47
N GLN A 247 -32.69 34.75 -27.31
CA GLN A 247 -33.78 34.19 -28.11
C GLN A 247 -35.14 34.84 -27.81
N VAL A 248 -35.43 35.18 -26.55
CA VAL A 248 -36.66 35.91 -26.20
C VAL A 248 -36.65 37.32 -26.80
N ILE A 249 -35.53 38.05 -26.70
CA ILE A 249 -35.37 39.41 -27.25
C ILE A 249 -35.50 39.43 -28.79
N SER A 250 -34.94 38.43 -29.48
CA SER A 250 -35.05 38.31 -30.94
C SER A 250 -36.46 37.92 -31.41
N THR A 251 -37.24 37.24 -30.57
CA THR A 251 -38.63 36.87 -30.91
C THR A 251 -39.61 38.03 -30.68
N GLU A 252 -39.36 38.89 -29.70
CA GLU A 252 -40.17 40.10 -29.48
C GLU A 252 -39.95 41.20 -30.53
N SER A 253 -38.75 41.29 -31.11
CA SER A 253 -38.45 42.27 -32.17
C SER A 253 -39.14 41.97 -33.52
N ASN A 254 -39.50 40.70 -33.78
CA ASN A 254 -40.10 40.29 -35.06
C ASN A 254 -41.62 40.46 -35.16
N ASN A 255 -42.29 40.95 -34.11
CA ASN A 255 -43.75 41.10 -34.11
C ASN A 255 -44.27 42.55 -34.25
N ASN A 256 -43.40 43.54 -34.47
CA ASN A 256 -43.84 44.92 -34.67
C ASN A 256 -43.25 45.54 -35.95
N ASN A 257 -44.15 45.75 -36.91
CA ASN A 257 -44.12 46.71 -38.04
C ASN A 257 -43.59 46.25 -39.40
N GLU A 258 -44.55 45.83 -40.23
CA GLU A 258 -44.62 46.28 -41.63
C GLU A 258 -44.67 47.81 -41.67
N SER A 259 -43.70 48.45 -42.36
CA SER A 259 -43.87 49.47 -43.42
C SER A 259 -42.70 50.49 -43.51
N LYS A 260 -42.09 50.56 -44.71
CA LYS A 260 -41.33 51.65 -45.39
C LYS A 260 -40.22 52.37 -44.59
N GLU A 261 -38.98 52.56 -45.07
CA GLU A 261 -38.57 53.34 -46.25
C GLU A 261 -37.03 53.24 -46.45
N LYS A 262 -36.54 53.61 -47.64
CA LYS A 262 -35.13 53.55 -48.10
C LYS A 262 -34.22 54.57 -47.38
N GLU A 263 -32.96 54.20 -47.09
CA GLU A 263 -31.77 54.99 -47.48
C GLU A 263 -30.43 54.24 -47.29
N LYS A 264 -29.54 54.40 -48.27
CA LYS A 264 -28.14 53.93 -48.29
C LYS A 264 -27.23 55.03 -47.74
N ILE A 265 -26.30 54.74 -46.82
CA ILE A 265 -25.01 55.44 -46.74
C ILE A 265 -23.90 54.46 -46.30
N ASN A 266 -22.82 54.40 -47.08
CA ASN A 266 -21.53 53.77 -46.78
C ASN A 266 -20.65 54.75 -45.99
N HIS A 267 -19.84 54.29 -45.03
CA HIS A 267 -18.39 54.60 -45.01
C HIS A 267 -17.62 53.79 -43.95
N GLU A 268 -16.64 53.04 -44.47
CA GLU A 268 -15.29 52.77 -43.99
C GLU A 268 -14.77 53.23 -42.61
N ASN A 269 -14.02 52.29 -42.03
CA ASN A 269 -12.72 52.42 -41.35
C ASN A 269 -12.63 53.18 -40.02
N PHE A 270 -12.42 52.41 -38.95
CA PHE A 270 -11.24 52.65 -38.11
C PHE A 270 -10.45 51.36 -37.91
N ILE A 271 -9.23 51.41 -38.44
CA ILE A 271 -8.22 50.38 -38.58
C ILE A 271 -7.33 50.37 -37.32
N ASN A 272 -6.96 49.14 -36.92
CA ASN A 272 -5.73 48.69 -36.26
C ASN A 272 -5.20 49.39 -35.00
N ASN A 273 -5.09 48.63 -33.92
CA ASN A 273 -3.83 48.01 -33.45
C ASN A 273 -4.15 47.23 -32.16
N SER A 274 -3.67 46.03 -31.90
CA SER A 274 -2.46 45.41 -32.41
C SER A 274 -2.67 43.92 -32.61
N SER A 275 -2.29 43.50 -33.81
CA SER A 275 -2.01 42.14 -34.24
C SER A 275 -0.91 41.52 -33.36
N ASN A 276 -1.06 40.23 -33.07
CA ASN A 276 -0.13 39.16 -33.46
C ASN A 276 -0.29 38.01 -32.46
N GLN A 277 -0.34 36.75 -32.87
CA GLN A 277 -0.35 36.12 -34.19
C GLN A 277 -0.85 34.70 -33.90
N PHE A 278 -1.81 34.17 -34.67
CA PHE A 278 -1.56 33.19 -35.75
C PHE A 278 -0.78 31.94 -35.30
N ALA A 279 -1.14 30.71 -35.64
CA ALA A 279 -2.02 30.17 -36.67
C ALA A 279 -2.38 28.72 -36.24
N HIS A 280 -3.63 28.30 -36.33
CA HIS A 280 -4.26 27.67 -37.50
C HIS A 280 -3.60 26.35 -37.96
N ALA A 281 -4.37 25.25 -37.86
CA ALA A 281 -4.69 24.32 -38.96
C ALA A 281 -5.55 23.19 -38.36
N GLN A 282 -6.86 23.20 -38.60
CA GLN A 282 -7.56 22.48 -39.68
C GLN A 282 -8.18 21.16 -39.21
N THR A 283 -9.50 21.20 -39.21
CA THR A 283 -10.48 20.12 -39.14
C THR A 283 -10.33 19.12 -40.27
N HIS A 284 -10.38 17.82 -39.96
CA HIS A 284 -10.96 16.81 -40.84
C HIS A 284 -11.78 15.81 -40.02
N HIS A 285 -13.08 15.77 -40.32
CA HIS A 285 -14.00 14.70 -39.96
C HIS A 285 -13.51 13.34 -40.50
N CYS A 286 -13.65 12.28 -39.70
CA CYS A 286 -13.86 10.93 -40.23
C CYS A 286 -14.90 10.19 -39.39
N VAL A 287 -15.87 9.64 -40.13
CA VAL A 287 -17.12 9.02 -39.72
C VAL A 287 -16.87 7.61 -39.18
N PHE A 288 -17.60 7.23 -38.13
CA PHE A 288 -17.69 5.85 -37.63
C PHE A 288 -18.45 4.99 -38.66
N ASN A 289 -17.83 3.92 -39.16
CA ASN A 289 -18.54 2.89 -39.93
C ASN A 289 -18.30 1.51 -39.30
N ARG A 290 -19.40 0.87 -38.88
CA ARG A 290 -19.47 -0.55 -38.51
C ARG A 290 -19.59 -1.35 -39.80
N GLU A 291 -18.70 -2.33 -40.03
CA GLU A 291 -18.99 -3.67 -40.59
C GLU A 291 -17.69 -4.45 -40.92
N ALA A 292 -17.71 -5.76 -40.60
CA ALA A 292 -16.84 -6.87 -41.07
C ALA A 292 -15.49 -7.23 -40.32
N PRO A 293 -15.05 -8.53 -40.31
CA PRO A 293 -14.45 -9.19 -39.13
C PRO A 293 -13.04 -9.83 -39.28
N LEU A 294 -12.43 -10.16 -38.11
CA LEU A 294 -11.47 -11.25 -37.75
C LEU A 294 -9.98 -11.30 -38.23
N THR A 295 -9.07 -11.09 -37.24
CA THR A 295 -7.83 -11.88 -36.89
C THR A 295 -6.46 -11.58 -37.58
N PRO A 296 -5.30 -12.14 -37.12
CA PRO A 296 -4.25 -11.43 -36.35
C PRO A 296 -2.82 -11.51 -36.98
N CYS A 297 -1.82 -10.87 -36.35
CA CYS A 297 -0.34 -10.87 -36.60
C CYS A 297 0.17 -9.42 -36.82
N GLN A 298 1.36 -8.97 -36.43
CA GLN A 298 2.58 -9.55 -35.88
C GLN A 298 3.45 -8.39 -35.34
N ALA A 299 4.45 -8.75 -34.54
CA ALA A 299 5.46 -7.89 -33.91
C ALA A 299 6.10 -6.83 -34.82
N ILE A 300 6.34 -5.63 -34.27
CA ILE A 300 7.38 -4.71 -34.77
C ILE A 300 8.30 -4.35 -33.60
N LYS A 301 9.57 -4.71 -33.80
CA LYS A 301 10.74 -4.40 -33.01
C LYS A 301 11.30 -3.08 -33.56
N CYS A 302 11.59 -2.10 -32.71
CA CYS A 302 12.31 -0.88 -33.12
C CYS A 302 13.56 -0.74 -32.25
N GLU A 303 14.72 -0.96 -32.87
CA GLU A 303 16.01 -0.40 -32.48
C GLU A 303 16.35 0.69 -33.51
N ALA A 304 16.73 1.86 -33.00
CA ALA A 304 17.63 2.81 -33.63
C ALA A 304 18.43 3.45 -32.49
#